data_AF-A0A6G2QTT3-F1
#
_entry.id   AF-A0A6G2QTT3-F1
#
_cell.length_a   1.000
_cell.length_b   1.000
_cell.length_c   1.000
_cell.angle_alpha   90.00
_cell.angle_beta   90.00
_cell.angle_gamma   90.00
#
_symmetry.space_group_name_H-M   'P 1'
#
loop_
_entity.id
_entity.type
_entity.pdbx_description
1 polymer ?
#
loop_
_entity_poly.entity_id
_entity_poly.type
_entity_poly.pdbx_seq_one_letter_code
_entity_poly.pdbx_strand_id
1 'polypeptide(L)'
;MNIRSLTRGDGVVIGAAVLLFIASFLDLYSVDGAPDSYDLPSLWGSGPVVLGVVLAGIIGAALVVVARGLPQAPKVAGLDLGQFGAAFTVFAAWSALGNIFDVAGGADNIGGGSSDGPDPGIGMILALVATLVMAAAAVATPLVPALKGALVPAARPAAPQPYGAQPPGGYGYPGAQQA
;
A
#
# COMPACT_ATOMS: atom_id res chain seq x y z
N MET A 1 -8.36 -3.27 -15.09
CA MET A 1 -8.07 -2.38 -13.94
C MET A 1 -7.93 -0.95 -14.48
N ASN A 2 -8.66 0.03 -13.93
CA ASN A 2 -8.56 1.42 -14.37
C ASN A 2 -7.74 2.22 -13.35
N ILE A 3 -6.52 2.63 -13.69
CA ILE A 3 -5.60 3.30 -12.74
C ILE A 3 -6.17 4.62 -12.20
N ARG A 4 -7.15 5.20 -12.89
CA ARG A 4 -7.84 6.43 -12.48
C ARG A 4 -8.84 6.23 -11.34
N SER A 5 -9.21 4.99 -11.02
CA SER A 5 -10.05 4.70 -9.85
C SER A 5 -9.25 4.69 -8.54
N LEU A 6 -7.91 4.69 -8.62
CA LEU A 6 -7.06 4.73 -7.45
C LEU A 6 -7.01 6.14 -6.85
N THR A 7 -6.99 6.18 -5.53
CA THR A 7 -6.97 7.38 -4.70
C THR A 7 -5.58 7.65 -4.14
N ARG A 8 -5.36 8.84 -3.56
CA ARG A 8 -4.12 9.17 -2.85
C ARG A 8 -3.83 8.19 -1.72
N GLY A 9 -4.89 7.74 -1.03
CA GLY A 9 -4.79 6.68 -0.02
C GLY A 9 -4.27 5.36 -0.57
N ASP A 10 -4.67 4.99 -1.79
CA ASP A 10 -4.13 3.80 -2.48
C ASP A 10 -2.67 3.95 -2.83
N GLY A 11 -2.25 5.15 -3.22
CA GLY A 11 -0.84 5.47 -3.43
C GLY A 11 0.01 5.24 -2.17
N VAL A 12 -0.52 5.59 -0.99
CA VAL A 12 0.17 5.34 0.29
C VAL A 12 0.27 3.84 0.58
N VAL A 13 -0.82 3.08 0.37
CA VAL A 13 -0.82 1.61 0.55
C VAL A 13 0.22 0.95 -0.38
N ILE A 14 0.27 1.35 -1.66
CA ILE A 14 1.23 0.84 -2.63
C ILE A 14 2.66 1.21 -2.24
N GLY A 15 2.91 2.47 -1.89
CA GLY A 15 4.24 2.94 -1.47
C GLY A 15 4.74 2.21 -0.23
N ALA A 16 3.87 2.00 0.76
CA ALA A 16 4.17 1.22 1.95
C ALA A 16 4.44 -0.26 1.62
N ALA A 17 3.72 -0.85 0.66
CA ALA A 17 3.97 -2.22 0.22
C ALA A 17 5.33 -2.37 -0.47
N VAL A 18 5.74 -1.39 -1.27
CA VAL A 18 7.09 -1.34 -1.87
C VAL A 18 8.15 -1.20 -0.79
N LEU A 19 7.94 -0.33 0.21
CA LEU A 19 8.86 -0.19 1.34
C LEU A 19 8.98 -1.51 2.12
N LEU A 20 7.87 -2.18 2.42
CA LEU A 20 7.86 -3.49 3.09
C LEU A 20 8.63 -4.55 2.27
N PHE A 21 8.45 -4.54 0.95
CA PHE A 21 9.18 -5.45 0.07
C PHE A 21 10.69 -5.20 0.11
N ILE A 22 11.13 -3.94 0.06
CA ILE A 22 12.55 -3.59 0.20
C ILE A 22 13.05 -4.01 1.59
N ALA A 23 12.30 -3.68 2.65
CA ALA A 23 12.63 -4.04 4.02
C ALA A 23 12.80 -5.56 4.19
N SER A 24 12.05 -6.37 3.43
CA SER A 24 12.12 -7.83 3.53
C SER A 24 13.51 -8.43 3.24
N PHE A 25 14.34 -7.74 2.46
CA PHE A 25 15.70 -8.17 2.13
C PHE A 25 16.77 -7.65 3.09
N LEU A 26 16.39 -6.81 4.07
CA LEU A 26 17.29 -6.25 5.06
C LEU A 26 17.27 -7.07 6.35
N ASP A 27 18.25 -6.83 7.20
CA ASP A 27 18.50 -7.60 8.43
C ASP A 27 17.29 -7.61 9.37
N LEU A 28 16.96 -8.81 9.84
CA LEU A 28 15.91 -9.07 10.81
C LEU A 28 16.29 -8.54 12.20
N TYR A 29 17.53 -8.78 12.59
CA TYR A 29 18.09 -8.40 13.88
C TYR A 29 19.49 -7.84 13.73
N SER A 30 19.95 -7.09 14.72
CA SER A 30 21.32 -6.62 14.87
C SER A 30 21.94 -7.16 16.16
N VAL A 31 23.26 -7.30 16.17
CA VAL A 31 24.03 -7.72 17.35
C VAL A 31 25.09 -6.65 17.60
N ASP A 32 25.11 -6.11 18.82
CA ASP A 32 26.08 -5.10 19.20
C ASP A 32 27.52 -5.63 19.05
N GLY A 33 28.36 -4.85 18.39
CA GLY A 33 29.76 -5.20 18.11
C GLY A 33 29.98 -6.16 16.95
N ALA A 34 28.94 -6.60 16.25
CA ALA A 34 29.09 -7.35 15.01
C ALA A 34 29.68 -6.46 13.89
N PRO A 35 30.69 -6.92 13.13
CA PRO A 35 31.21 -6.16 11.99
C PRO A 35 30.16 -6.06 10.87
N ASP A 36 30.15 -4.95 10.13
CA ASP A 36 29.25 -4.75 8.97
C ASP A 36 29.40 -5.83 7.86
N SER A 37 30.50 -6.58 7.87
CA SER A 37 30.73 -7.70 6.95
C SER A 37 30.01 -9.00 7.35
N TYR A 38 29.37 -9.03 8.51
CA TYR A 38 28.65 -10.19 9.01
C TYR A 38 27.27 -10.28 8.33
N ASP A 39 26.99 -11.40 7.68
CA ASP A 39 25.73 -11.62 6.97
C ASP A 39 24.66 -12.03 7.99
N LEU A 40 23.82 -11.07 8.39
CA LEU A 40 22.70 -11.30 9.29
C LEU A 40 21.48 -11.72 8.48
N PRO A 41 20.61 -12.61 9.03
CA PRO A 41 19.47 -13.09 8.28
C PRO A 41 18.51 -11.94 7.99
N SER A 42 18.07 -11.84 6.73
CA SER A 42 16.97 -10.95 6.37
C SER A 42 15.63 -11.43 6.95
N LEU A 43 14.55 -10.67 6.77
CA LEU A 43 13.21 -11.09 7.22
C LEU A 43 12.80 -12.45 6.64
N TRP A 44 13.33 -12.83 5.47
CA TRP A 44 13.12 -14.14 4.86
C TRP A 44 13.68 -15.31 5.68
N GLY A 45 14.61 -15.03 6.59
CA GLY A 45 15.18 -16.01 7.51
C GLY A 45 14.23 -16.44 8.64
N SER A 46 13.09 -15.76 8.82
CA SER A 46 12.13 -16.07 9.88
C SER A 46 10.75 -16.41 9.32
N GLY A 47 10.34 -17.67 9.43
CA GLY A 47 9.02 -18.14 8.97
C GLY A 47 7.84 -17.33 9.54
N PRO A 48 7.77 -17.06 10.86
CA PRO A 48 6.76 -16.20 11.45
C PRO A 48 6.73 -14.78 10.88
N VAL A 49 7.88 -14.18 10.60
CA VAL A 49 7.98 -12.83 10.04
C VAL A 49 7.57 -12.81 8.57
N VAL A 50 8.02 -13.79 7.78
CA VAL A 50 7.62 -13.92 6.37
C VAL A 50 6.12 -14.07 6.24
N LEU A 51 5.51 -15.00 6.97
CA LEU A 51 4.08 -15.28 6.85
C LEU A 51 3.24 -14.18 7.50
N GLY A 52 3.60 -13.78 8.73
CA GLY A 52 2.82 -12.87 9.54
C GLY A 52 2.97 -11.40 9.16
N VAL A 53 4.14 -10.98 8.67
CA VAL A 53 4.44 -9.57 8.37
C VAL A 53 4.54 -9.33 6.87
N VAL A 54 5.51 -9.97 6.21
CA VAL A 54 5.85 -9.66 4.82
C VAL A 54 4.72 -10.07 3.87
N LEU A 55 4.35 -11.35 3.88
CA LEU A 55 3.32 -11.88 2.99
C LEU A 55 1.93 -11.38 3.36
N ALA A 56 1.58 -11.35 4.65
CA ALA A 56 0.30 -10.79 5.07
C ALA A 56 0.16 -9.32 4.66
N GLY A 57 1.22 -8.50 4.81
CA GLY A 57 1.21 -7.10 4.40
C GLY A 57 1.09 -6.92 2.89
N ILE A 58 1.93 -7.62 2.11
CA ILE A 58 1.92 -7.55 0.64
C ILE A 58 0.58 -8.04 0.08
N ILE A 59 0.06 -9.16 0.58
CA ILE A 59 -1.24 -9.70 0.16
C ILE A 59 -2.34 -8.72 0.55
N GLY A 60 -2.36 -8.21 1.78
CA GLY A 60 -3.32 -7.21 2.24
C GLY A 60 -3.36 -5.98 1.34
N ALA A 61 -2.20 -5.42 1.01
CA ALA A 61 -2.08 -4.30 0.08
C ALA A 61 -2.63 -4.64 -1.32
N ALA A 62 -2.26 -5.79 -1.87
CA ALA A 62 -2.75 -6.25 -3.17
C ALA A 62 -4.28 -6.38 -3.18
N LEU A 63 -4.86 -6.96 -2.14
CA LEU A 63 -6.32 -7.10 -2.00
C LEU A 63 -7.02 -5.75 -1.95
N VAL A 64 -6.51 -4.80 -1.15
CA VAL A 64 -7.07 -3.43 -1.05
C VAL A 64 -7.03 -2.73 -2.41
N VAL A 65 -5.88 -2.76 -3.08
CA VAL A 65 -5.68 -2.08 -4.36
C VAL A 65 -6.52 -2.72 -5.47
N VAL A 66 -6.60 -4.05 -5.53
CA VAL A 66 -7.42 -4.77 -6.51
C VAL A 66 -8.90 -4.49 -6.28
N ALA A 67 -9.37 -4.51 -5.03
CA ALA A 67 -10.76 -4.20 -4.70
C ALA A 67 -11.19 -2.79 -5.15
N ARG A 68 -10.28 -1.81 -5.09
CA ARG A 68 -10.50 -0.42 -5.53
C ARG A 68 -10.22 -0.19 -7.02
N GLY A 69 -9.38 -1.02 -7.63
CA GLY A 69 -9.03 -0.98 -9.05
C GLY A 69 -10.07 -1.62 -9.98
N LEU A 70 -11.02 -2.38 -9.40
CA LEU A 70 -12.11 -3.05 -10.10
C LEU A 70 -13.40 -2.20 -10.04
N PRO A 71 -14.23 -2.21 -11.11
CA PRO A 71 -15.51 -1.46 -11.12
C PRO A 71 -16.50 -1.93 -10.04
N GLN A 72 -16.41 -3.21 -9.66
CA GLN A 72 -17.13 -3.79 -8.53
C GLN A 72 -16.12 -4.59 -7.71
N ALA A 73 -16.06 -4.30 -6.40
CA ALA A 73 -15.21 -5.05 -5.49
C ALA A 73 -15.70 -6.51 -5.46
N PRO A 74 -14.86 -7.48 -5.84
CA PRO A 74 -15.24 -8.87 -5.83
C PRO A 74 -15.45 -9.34 -4.39
N LYS A 75 -16.43 -10.23 -4.19
CA LYS A 75 -16.59 -10.94 -2.92
C LYS A 75 -16.01 -12.34 -3.06
N VAL A 76 -15.21 -12.77 -2.09
CA VAL A 76 -14.60 -14.11 -2.07
C VAL A 76 -15.15 -14.84 -0.85
N ALA A 77 -15.85 -15.96 -1.07
CA ALA A 77 -16.52 -16.72 0.00
C ALA A 77 -17.46 -15.85 0.89
N GLY A 78 -18.07 -14.81 0.31
CA GLY A 78 -18.95 -13.87 1.01
C GLY A 78 -18.25 -12.70 1.69
N LEU A 79 -16.91 -12.68 1.75
CA LEU A 79 -16.12 -11.58 2.31
C LEU A 79 -15.86 -10.50 1.28
N ASP A 80 -16.00 -9.24 1.70
CA ASP A 80 -15.58 -8.09 0.90
C ASP A 80 -14.05 -8.04 0.81
N LEU A 81 -13.50 -8.05 -0.41
CA LEU A 81 -12.06 -8.13 -0.62
C LEU A 81 -11.31 -6.91 -0.06
N GLY A 82 -11.94 -5.73 -0.08
CA GLY A 82 -11.35 -4.50 0.45
C GLY A 82 -11.26 -4.53 1.97
N GLN A 83 -12.33 -4.98 2.65
CA GLN A 83 -12.33 -5.14 4.10
C GLN A 83 -11.37 -6.24 4.57
N PHE A 84 -11.36 -7.38 3.86
CA PHE A 84 -10.46 -8.49 4.18
C PHE A 84 -9.00 -8.10 3.97
N GLY A 85 -8.69 -7.37 2.88
CA GLY A 85 -7.37 -6.80 2.64
C GLY A 85 -6.95 -5.84 3.75
N ALA A 86 -7.82 -4.93 4.18
CA ALA A 86 -7.55 -4.01 5.28
C ALA A 86 -7.28 -4.77 6.60
N ALA A 87 -8.07 -5.80 6.91
CA ALA A 87 -7.82 -6.66 8.07
C ALA A 87 -6.45 -7.34 8.00
N PHE A 88 -6.03 -7.82 6.83
CA PHE A 88 -4.70 -8.39 6.61
C PHE A 88 -3.57 -7.37 6.83
N THR A 89 -3.74 -6.12 6.40
CA THR A 89 -2.74 -5.07 6.66
C THR A 89 -2.61 -4.74 8.15
N VAL A 90 -3.73 -4.73 8.89
CA VAL A 90 -3.73 -4.55 10.35
C VAL A 90 -3.08 -5.75 11.05
N PHE A 91 -3.40 -6.96 10.60
CA PHE A 91 -2.77 -8.18 11.10
C PHE A 91 -1.25 -8.16 10.88
N ALA A 92 -0.79 -7.73 9.70
CA ALA A 92 0.65 -7.59 9.42
C ALA A 92 1.33 -6.59 10.36
N ALA A 93 0.69 -5.45 10.63
CA ALA A 93 1.20 -4.47 11.59
C ALA A 93 1.24 -5.01 13.02
N TRP A 94 0.21 -5.76 13.42
CA TRP A 94 0.17 -6.45 14.71
C TRP A 94 1.28 -7.49 14.84
N SER A 95 1.50 -8.30 13.80
CA SER A 95 2.60 -9.27 13.76
C SER A 95 3.97 -8.58 13.77
N ALA A 96 4.13 -7.45 13.08
CA ALA A 96 5.38 -6.68 13.11
C ALA A 96 5.67 -6.14 14.51
N LEU A 97 4.64 -5.64 15.21
CA LEU A 97 4.75 -5.21 16.60
C LEU A 97 5.17 -6.36 17.52
N GLY A 98 4.62 -7.56 17.36
CA GLY A 98 5.05 -8.72 18.15
C GLY A 98 6.53 -9.05 17.94
N ASN A 99 6.97 -9.12 16.67
CA ASN A 99 8.33 -9.53 16.33
C ASN A 99 9.39 -8.45 16.61
N ILE A 100 9.03 -7.16 16.66
CA ILE A 100 10.01 -6.10 16.97
C ILE A 100 10.36 -6.04 18.46
N PHE A 101 9.46 -6.44 19.35
CA PHE A 101 9.72 -6.47 20.80
C PHE A 101 10.35 -7.78 21.25
N ASP A 102 10.17 -8.85 20.48
CA ASP A 102 10.69 -10.17 20.78
C ASP A 102 11.43 -10.74 19.55
N VAL A 103 12.57 -10.12 19.25
CA VAL A 103 13.40 -10.47 18.08
C VAL A 103 14.08 -11.83 18.27
N ALA A 104 14.41 -12.19 19.52
CA ALA A 104 14.92 -13.50 19.90
C ALA A 104 13.84 -14.60 19.84
N GLY A 105 12.56 -14.22 19.82
CA GLY A 105 11.42 -15.11 19.86
C GLY A 105 11.29 -15.84 21.20
N GLY A 106 10.66 -17.02 21.19
CA GLY A 106 10.46 -17.84 22.39
C GLY A 106 11.73 -18.45 23.02
N ALA A 107 12.93 -17.96 22.68
CA ALA A 107 14.19 -18.36 23.28
C ALA A 107 14.33 -17.72 24.67
N ASP A 108 13.69 -18.33 25.67
CA ASP A 108 13.91 -18.01 27.06
C ASP A 108 15.17 -18.78 27.54
N ASN A 109 16.14 -18.10 28.18
CA ASN A 109 17.36 -18.68 28.78
C ASN A 109 18.57 -18.99 27.86
N ILE A 110 18.96 -18.12 26.93
CA ILE A 110 20.36 -18.09 26.44
C ILE A 110 21.21 -17.27 27.41
N GLY A 111 21.54 -17.88 28.57
CA GLY A 111 22.51 -17.34 29.54
C GLY A 111 21.95 -16.24 30.45
N GLY A 112 21.71 -16.58 31.73
CA GLY A 112 21.31 -15.60 32.73
C GLY A 112 22.36 -14.51 32.93
N GLY A 113 21.96 -13.25 32.72
CA GLY A 113 22.65 -12.12 33.33
C GLY A 113 22.91 -10.88 32.48
N SER A 114 22.72 -10.91 31.15
CA SER A 114 22.95 -9.71 30.34
C SER A 114 21.74 -9.32 29.51
N SER A 115 21.51 -8.01 29.48
CA SER A 115 20.66 -7.27 28.56
C SER A 115 21.12 -7.37 27.09
N ASP A 116 21.86 -8.42 26.70
CA ASP A 116 22.56 -8.57 25.41
C ASP A 116 21.75 -9.42 24.41
N GLY A 117 20.41 -9.30 24.44
CA GLY A 117 19.58 -9.89 23.39
C GLY A 117 19.82 -9.19 22.05
N PRO A 118 19.61 -9.86 20.91
CA PRO A 118 19.69 -9.22 19.61
C PRO A 118 18.66 -8.09 19.50
N ASP A 119 19.11 -6.94 19.02
CA ASP A 119 18.27 -5.77 18.78
C ASP A 119 17.49 -5.89 17.46
N PRO A 120 16.41 -5.13 17.26
CA PRO A 120 15.70 -5.09 15.99
C PRO A 120 16.59 -4.57 14.86
N GLY A 121 16.75 -5.37 13.82
CA GLY A 121 17.49 -4.97 12.63
C GLY A 121 16.73 -3.91 11.84
N ILE A 122 17.45 -3.20 10.97
CA ILE A 122 16.86 -2.14 10.15
C ILE A 122 15.69 -2.64 9.29
N GLY A 123 15.74 -3.90 8.84
CA GLY A 123 14.64 -4.53 8.12
C GLY A 123 13.36 -4.63 8.95
N MET A 124 13.47 -5.04 10.21
CA MET A 124 12.30 -5.12 11.11
C MET A 124 11.72 -3.75 11.46
N ILE A 125 12.56 -2.75 11.68
CA ILE A 125 12.12 -1.37 11.94
C ILE A 125 11.35 -0.82 10.73
N LEU A 126 11.91 -0.98 9.53
CA LEU A 126 11.24 -0.52 8.30
C LEU A 126 9.97 -1.31 8.00
N ALA A 127 9.94 -2.61 8.27
CA ALA A 127 8.74 -3.43 8.12
C ALA A 127 7.62 -2.99 9.07
N LEU A 128 7.94 -2.63 10.32
CA LEU A 128 6.97 -2.07 11.26
C LEU A 128 6.39 -0.75 10.74
N VAL A 129 7.24 0.19 10.35
CA VAL A 129 6.78 1.49 9.84
C VAL A 129 5.92 1.31 8.58
N ALA A 130 6.38 0.47 7.65
CA ALA A 130 5.66 0.18 6.42
C ALA A 130 4.27 -0.41 6.71
N THR A 131 4.18 -1.42 7.58
CA THR A 131 2.89 -2.06 7.90
C THR A 131 1.95 -1.14 8.67
N LEU A 132 2.44 -0.31 9.59
CA LEU A 132 1.62 0.69 10.28
C LEU A 132 1.05 1.74 9.32
N VAL A 133 1.89 2.30 8.45
CA VAL A 133 1.46 3.29 7.44
C VAL A 133 0.46 2.66 6.48
N MET A 134 0.72 1.42 6.04
CA MET A 134 -0.18 0.67 5.16
C MET A 134 -1.54 0.44 5.80
N ALA A 135 -1.58 -0.05 7.04
CA ALA A 135 -2.80 -0.29 7.79
C ALA A 135 -3.59 1.00 8.03
N ALA A 136 -2.90 2.06 8.46
CA ALA A 136 -3.50 3.38 8.67
C ALA A 136 -4.12 3.91 7.37
N ALA A 137 -3.42 3.83 6.24
CA ALA A 137 -3.93 4.26 4.95
C ALA A 137 -5.12 3.40 4.50
N ALA A 138 -5.04 2.06 4.62
CA ALA A 138 -6.10 1.15 4.22
C ALA A 138 -7.42 1.47 4.96
N VAL A 139 -7.35 1.74 6.27
CA VAL A 139 -8.50 2.06 7.13
C VAL A 139 -8.96 3.52 6.97
N ALA A 140 -8.05 4.48 6.87
CA ALA A 140 -8.39 5.90 6.83
C ALA A 140 -8.90 6.37 5.47
N THR A 141 -8.49 5.74 4.36
CA THR A 141 -8.92 6.15 3.00
C THR A 141 -10.44 6.27 2.84
N PRO A 142 -11.28 5.30 3.24
CA PRO A 142 -12.74 5.43 3.15
C PRO A 142 -13.33 6.47 4.11
N LEU A 143 -12.58 6.92 5.12
CA LEU A 143 -13.04 7.82 6.17
C LEU A 143 -12.64 9.28 5.92
N VAL A 144 -11.46 9.51 5.35
CA VAL A 144 -10.85 10.84 5.22
C VAL A 144 -11.03 11.38 3.79
N PRO A 145 -11.81 12.45 3.57
CA PRO A 145 -12.05 13.00 2.24
C PRO A 145 -10.77 13.40 1.49
N ALA A 146 -9.75 13.88 2.21
CA ALA A 146 -8.47 14.26 1.63
C ALA A 146 -7.73 13.07 0.98
N LEU A 147 -7.92 11.85 1.48
CA LEU A 147 -7.30 10.64 0.96
C LEU A 147 -8.05 10.04 -0.24
N LYS A 148 -9.35 10.38 -0.40
CA LYS A 148 -10.19 9.92 -1.52
C LYS A 148 -9.90 10.63 -2.85
N GLY A 149 -9.10 11.69 -2.84
CA GLY A 149 -8.72 12.39 -4.06
C GLY A 149 -8.04 11.44 -5.05
N ALA A 150 -8.29 11.61 -6.35
CA ALA A 150 -7.71 10.77 -7.38
C ALA A 150 -6.17 10.80 -7.31
N LEU A 151 -5.56 9.62 -7.44
CA LEU A 151 -4.10 9.47 -7.45
C LEU A 151 -3.50 10.10 -8.70
N VAL A 152 -4.14 9.87 -9.86
CA VAL A 152 -3.77 10.48 -11.13
C VAL A 152 -4.77 11.60 -11.44
N PRO A 153 -4.31 12.86 -11.65
CA PRO A 153 -5.20 13.96 -12.02
C PRO A 153 -5.99 13.64 -13.29
N ALA A 154 -7.26 14.04 -13.32
CA ALA A 154 -8.04 13.98 -14.55
C ALA A 154 -7.34 14.79 -15.65
N ALA A 155 -7.42 14.31 -16.90
CA ALA A 155 -6.97 15.09 -18.03
C ALA A 155 -7.63 16.47 -17.96
N ARG A 156 -6.81 17.54 -17.97
CA ARG A 156 -7.35 18.91 -17.96
C ARG A 156 -8.33 19.05 -19.11
N PRO A 157 -9.48 19.73 -18.90
CA PRO A 157 -10.35 20.10 -20.02
C PRO A 157 -9.49 20.73 -21.10
N ALA A 158 -9.63 20.26 -22.35
CA ALA A 158 -9.03 20.95 -23.48
C ALA A 158 -9.43 22.42 -23.37
N ALA A 159 -8.44 23.33 -23.43
CA ALA A 159 -8.71 24.75 -23.36
C ALA A 159 -9.84 25.07 -24.36
N PRO A 160 -10.85 25.87 -23.98
CA PRO A 160 -11.88 26.29 -24.91
C PRO A 160 -11.21 26.81 -26.18
N GLN A 161 -11.47 26.16 -27.32
CA GLN A 161 -10.93 26.61 -28.60
C GLN A 161 -11.35 28.07 -28.76
N PRO A 162 -10.40 29.02 -28.85
CA PRO A 162 -10.74 30.40 -29.11
C PRO A 162 -11.25 30.43 -30.55
N TYR A 163 -12.51 30.83 -30.69
CA TYR A 163 -13.35 30.77 -31.90
C TYR A 163 -14.05 29.43 -32.12
N GLY A 164 -15.34 29.43 -31.79
CA GLY A 164 -16.30 28.53 -32.41
C GLY A 164 -16.17 28.65 -33.93
N ALA A 165 -15.73 27.57 -34.56
CA ALA A 165 -15.86 27.41 -35.99
C ALA A 165 -17.36 27.22 -36.29
N GLN A 166 -18.08 28.34 -36.33
CA GLN A 166 -19.38 28.41 -36.99
C GLN A 166 -19.10 28.14 -38.48
N PRO A 167 -19.63 27.05 -39.08
CA PRO A 167 -19.53 26.88 -40.51
C PRO A 167 -20.16 28.11 -41.19
N PRO A 168 -19.52 28.70 -42.21
CA PRO A 168 -20.03 29.91 -42.84
C PRO A 168 -21.44 29.64 -43.35
N GLY A 169 -22.39 30.38 -42.76
CA GLY A 169 -23.79 30.38 -43.18
C GLY A 169 -23.83 30.66 -44.67
N GLY A 170 -24.21 29.61 -45.42
CA GLY A 170 -24.37 29.67 -46.85
C GLY A 170 -25.35 30.76 -47.24
N TYR A 171 -24.92 31.54 -48.22
CA TYR A 171 -25.60 32.64 -48.88
C TYR A 171 -27.11 32.38 -49.07
N GLY A 172 -27.92 33.36 -48.69
CA GLY A 172 -29.36 33.32 -48.84
C GLY A 172 -29.81 33.19 -50.29
N TYR A 173 -30.89 32.43 -50.49
CA TYR A 173 -31.73 32.52 -51.68
C TYR A 173 -33.13 32.95 -51.22
N PRO A 174 -33.56 34.19 -51.49
CA PRO A 174 -34.93 34.60 -51.30
C PRO A 174 -35.75 34.15 -52.51
N GLY A 175 -36.67 33.20 -52.30
CA GLY A 175 -37.69 32.91 -53.30
C GLY A 175 -38.13 31.46 -53.36
N ALA A 176 -39.09 31.10 -52.51
CA ALA A 176 -40.18 30.20 -52.88
C ALA A 176 -41.25 30.25 -51.77
N GLN A 177 -42.00 31.33 -51.78
CA GLN A 177 -43.33 31.37 -51.17
C GLN A 177 -44.29 30.79 -52.20
N GLN A 178 -44.92 29.65 -51.92
CA GLN A 178 -46.15 29.23 -52.58
C GLN A 178 -46.82 28.04 -51.88
N ALA A 179 -48.03 28.34 -51.38
CA ALA A 179 -49.25 27.55 -51.18
C ALA A 179 -49.15 26.14 -50.54
#